data_AF-A0A4U0GRE2-F1
#
_entry.id   AF-A0A4U0GRE2-F1
#
_cell.length_a   1.000
_cell.length_b   1.000
_cell.length_c   1.000
_cell.angle_alpha   90.00
_cell.angle_beta   90.00
_cell.angle_gamma   90.00
#
_symmetry.space_group_name_H-M   'P 1'
#
loop_
_entity.id
_entity.type
_entity.pdbx_description
1 polymer ?
#
loop_
_entity_poly.entity_id
_entity_poly.type
_entity_poly.pdbx_seq_one_letter_code
_entity_poly.pdbx_strand_id
1 'polypeptide(L)'
;MKDIFQENNQNTEYKTLKLKEFRSFIYSVIKAKFSKKTEQEEEKDKIQNLISENGGDFFGKMFYLVLKRSGEDIDLTCETLFSDYVYPGLSKPQKDQTKLATFISGITLSDGELAEAIGTNPTHFSRSKNHMNHEDLFAFEVYALAKISNVKPSQLFNYFYGDGEQPLVGV
;
A
#
# COMPACT_ATOMS: atom_id res chain seq x y z
N MET A 1 -23.45 -17.76 1.68
CA MET A 1 -23.91 -16.77 0.66
C MET A 1 -24.57 -15.55 1.33
N LYS A 2 -23.95 -15.00 2.38
CA LYS A 2 -24.20 -13.65 2.92
C LYS A 2 -22.91 -12.84 3.08
N ASP A 3 -21.78 -13.46 2.77
CA ASP A 3 -20.51 -13.27 3.47
C ASP A 3 -19.60 -12.34 2.66
N ILE A 4 -19.51 -12.61 1.35
CA ILE A 4 -18.81 -11.80 0.33
C ILE A 4 -19.27 -10.32 0.32
N PHE A 5 -20.50 -10.04 0.74
CA PHE A 5 -21.03 -8.66 0.82
C PHE A 5 -20.59 -7.89 2.07
N GLN A 6 -20.06 -8.55 3.11
CA GLN A 6 -19.60 -7.88 4.32
C GLN A 6 -18.12 -7.47 4.22
N GLU A 7 -17.27 -8.34 3.66
CA GLU A 7 -15.82 -8.10 3.48
C GLU A 7 -15.54 -6.89 2.57
N ASN A 8 -16.24 -6.79 1.43
CA ASN A 8 -16.06 -5.68 0.49
C ASN A 8 -16.44 -4.31 1.09
N ASN A 9 -17.35 -4.27 2.08
CA ASN A 9 -17.65 -3.05 2.82
C ASN A 9 -16.54 -2.69 3.82
N GLN A 10 -16.08 -3.65 4.63
CA GLN A 10 -15.04 -3.41 5.63
C GLN A 10 -13.76 -2.84 5.01
N ASN A 11 -13.30 -3.40 3.89
CA ASN A 11 -12.08 -2.92 3.25
C ASN A 11 -12.26 -1.52 2.62
N THR A 12 -13.48 -1.18 2.17
CA THR A 12 -13.83 0.16 1.65
C THR A 12 -13.86 1.21 2.77
N GLU A 13 -14.44 0.87 3.93
CA GLU A 13 -14.47 1.73 5.12
C GLU A 13 -13.05 1.95 5.68
N TYR A 14 -12.26 0.88 5.81
CA TYR A 14 -10.88 0.95 6.30
C TYR A 14 -9.99 1.81 5.40
N LYS A 15 -10.02 1.58 4.08
CA LYS A 15 -9.35 2.41 3.06
C LYS A 15 -9.69 3.90 3.21
N THR A 16 -10.97 4.21 3.43
CA THR A 16 -11.46 5.59 3.59
C THR A 16 -10.99 6.23 4.90
N LEU A 17 -10.98 5.46 6.00
CA LEU A 17 -10.45 5.88 7.29
C LEU A 17 -8.94 6.19 7.19
N LYS A 18 -8.16 5.26 6.65
CA LYS A 18 -6.70 5.43 6.53
C LYS A 18 -6.27 6.53 5.57
N LEU A 19 -7.05 6.80 4.51
CA LEU A 19 -6.85 7.99 3.67
C LEU A 19 -7.01 9.30 4.47
N LYS A 20 -7.98 9.35 5.38
CA LYS A 20 -8.24 10.52 6.24
C LYS A 20 -7.15 10.69 7.31
N GLU A 21 -6.70 9.59 7.91
CA GLU A 21 -5.57 9.57 8.87
C GLU A 21 -4.28 10.01 8.18
N PHE A 22 -3.97 9.47 7.00
CA PHE A 22 -2.81 9.84 6.18
C PHE A 22 -2.81 11.34 5.79
N ARG A 23 -3.93 11.87 5.27
CA ARG A 23 -4.05 13.31 4.96
C ARG A 23 -3.81 14.17 6.21
N SER A 24 -4.31 13.74 7.37
CA SER A 24 -4.12 14.44 8.65
C SER A 24 -2.65 14.42 9.11
N PHE A 25 -1.98 13.27 9.00
CA PHE A 25 -0.54 13.11 9.24
C PHE A 25 0.28 14.04 8.34
N ILE A 26 0.09 13.98 7.02
CA ILE A 26 0.82 14.81 6.06
C ILE A 26 0.57 16.32 6.27
N TYR A 27 -0.65 16.73 6.62
CA TYR A 27 -0.91 18.13 6.95
C TYR A 27 -0.21 18.60 8.24
N SER A 28 0.06 17.69 9.18
CA SER A 28 0.88 17.97 10.36
C SER A 28 2.37 18.10 10.02
N VAL A 29 2.89 17.24 9.13
CA VAL A 29 4.25 17.31 8.57
C VAL A 29 4.48 18.65 7.86
N ILE A 30 3.57 19.04 6.96
CA ILE A 30 3.64 20.34 6.26
C ILE A 30 3.66 21.51 7.27
N LYS A 31 2.81 21.46 8.31
CA LYS A 31 2.74 22.50 9.35
C LYS A 31 4.01 22.59 10.20
N ALA A 32 4.71 21.46 10.42
CA ALA A 32 5.99 21.43 11.12
C ALA A 32 7.16 21.91 10.23
N LYS A 33 7.12 21.59 8.93
CA LYS A 33 8.19 21.86 7.97
C LYS A 33 8.22 23.28 7.40
N PHE A 34 7.06 23.92 7.26
CA PHE A 34 6.92 25.26 6.68
C PHE A 34 6.37 26.26 7.70
N SER A 35 7.09 27.37 7.93
CA SER A 35 6.69 28.37 8.92
C SER A 35 5.70 29.41 8.40
N LYS A 36 5.67 29.69 7.09
CA LYS A 36 4.70 30.62 6.49
C LYS A 36 3.42 29.91 6.07
N LYS A 37 2.28 30.57 6.31
CA LYS A 37 0.95 30.05 5.92
C LYS A 37 0.83 29.80 4.41
N THR A 38 1.39 30.68 3.57
CA THR A 38 1.38 30.53 2.11
C THR A 38 2.14 29.28 1.65
N GLU A 39 3.33 29.04 2.21
CA GLU A 39 4.15 27.85 1.92
C GLU A 39 3.44 26.56 2.36
N GLN A 40 2.75 26.59 3.50
CA GLN A 40 1.90 25.47 3.95
C GLN A 40 0.67 25.24 3.05
N GLU A 41 0.13 26.28 2.41
CA GLU A 41 -1.03 26.17 1.52
C GLU A 41 -0.60 25.65 0.14
N GLU A 42 0.45 26.21 -0.44
CA GLU A 42 1.05 25.71 -1.68
C GLU A 42 1.43 24.22 -1.62
N GLU A 43 2.06 23.76 -0.53
CA GLU A 43 2.48 22.36 -0.44
C GLU A 43 1.32 21.39 -0.15
N LYS A 44 0.23 21.86 0.47
CA LYS A 44 -1.02 21.10 0.54
C LYS A 44 -1.64 20.94 -0.84
N ASP A 45 -1.70 22.01 -1.63
CA ASP A 45 -2.25 21.97 -2.98
C ASP A 45 -1.43 21.05 -3.89
N LYS A 46 -0.09 21.14 -3.84
CA LYS A 46 0.83 20.25 -4.57
C LYS A 46 0.62 18.77 -4.20
N ILE A 47 0.38 18.46 -2.92
CA ILE A 47 0.10 17.08 -2.46
C ILE A 47 -1.34 16.64 -2.80
N GLN A 48 -2.33 17.53 -2.71
CA GLN A 48 -3.72 17.22 -3.08
C GLN A 48 -3.87 17.00 -4.59
N ASN A 49 -3.10 17.69 -5.42
CA ASN A 49 -2.97 17.40 -6.85
C ASN A 49 -2.35 16.02 -7.07
N LEU A 50 -1.22 15.72 -6.43
CA LEU A 50 -0.56 14.41 -6.51
C LEU A 50 -1.48 13.25 -6.10
N ILE A 51 -2.30 13.43 -5.06
CA ILE A 51 -3.34 12.49 -4.64
C ILE A 51 -4.36 12.28 -5.75
N SER A 52 -4.82 13.35 -6.38
CA SER A 52 -5.89 13.33 -7.40
C SER A 52 -5.40 12.75 -8.73
N GLU A 53 -4.17 13.06 -9.13
CA GLU A 53 -3.49 12.52 -10.31
C GLU A 53 -3.27 10.99 -10.22
N ASN A 54 -3.06 10.48 -9.00
CA ASN A 54 -2.90 9.04 -8.72
C ASN A 54 -4.23 8.40 -8.26
N GLY A 55 -5.35 8.80 -8.87
CA GLY A 55 -6.66 8.17 -8.73
C GLY A 55 -7.52 8.65 -7.55
N GLY A 56 -7.04 9.57 -6.71
CA GLY A 56 -7.77 10.14 -5.55
C GLY A 56 -7.92 9.20 -4.34
N ASP A 57 -7.91 7.91 -4.61
CA ASP A 57 -7.97 6.77 -3.69
C ASP A 57 -6.64 6.48 -2.97
N PHE A 58 -6.68 5.61 -1.95
CA PHE A 58 -5.53 5.31 -1.10
C PHE A 58 -4.56 4.25 -1.66
N PHE A 59 -4.21 4.41 -2.95
CA PHE A 59 -3.28 3.53 -3.65
C PHE A 59 -1.84 3.63 -3.12
N GLY A 60 -1.10 2.52 -3.18
CA GLY A 60 0.28 2.42 -2.72
C GLY A 60 1.24 3.33 -3.50
N LYS A 61 0.99 3.51 -4.80
CA LYS A 61 1.71 4.47 -5.66
C LYS A 61 1.58 5.91 -5.13
N MET A 62 0.35 6.33 -4.81
CA MET A 62 0.07 7.65 -4.27
C MET A 62 0.76 7.85 -2.92
N PHE A 63 0.56 6.92 -1.98
CA PHE A 63 1.16 6.92 -0.65
C PHE A 63 2.69 7.05 -0.70
N TYR A 64 3.33 6.23 -1.53
CA TYR A 64 4.78 6.26 -1.77
C TYR A 64 5.27 7.62 -2.29
N LEU A 65 4.64 8.16 -3.33
CA LEU A 65 5.04 9.43 -3.94
C LEU A 65 4.87 10.62 -2.97
N VAL A 66 3.79 10.63 -2.18
CA VAL A 66 3.58 11.65 -1.13
C VAL A 66 4.66 11.58 -0.05
N LEU A 67 5.03 10.38 0.43
CA LEU A 67 6.06 10.24 1.46
C LEU A 67 7.47 10.58 0.96
N LYS A 68 7.83 10.11 -0.25
CA LYS A 68 9.09 10.49 -0.91
C LYS A 68 9.23 12.01 -1.10
N ARG A 69 8.14 12.68 -1.50
CA ARG A 69 8.07 14.13 -1.65
C ARG A 69 8.19 14.86 -0.30
N SER A 70 7.51 14.34 0.73
CA SER A 70 7.52 14.92 2.08
C SER A 70 8.87 14.72 2.79
N GLY A 71 9.61 13.66 2.44
CA GLY A 71 10.87 13.27 3.08
C GLY A 71 10.66 12.37 4.32
N GLU A 72 9.51 11.72 4.42
CA GLU A 72 9.09 10.93 5.57
C GLU A 72 9.56 9.46 5.46
N ASP A 73 9.78 8.82 6.61
CA ASP A 73 10.18 7.42 6.68
C ASP A 73 8.98 6.50 6.38
N ILE A 74 9.09 5.71 5.30
CA ILE A 74 8.03 4.81 4.83
C ILE A 74 7.78 3.67 5.82
N ASP A 75 8.83 3.12 6.45
CA ASP A 75 8.68 2.02 7.39
C ASP A 75 7.94 2.50 8.64
N LEU A 76 8.42 3.59 9.27
CA LEU A 76 7.79 4.17 10.46
C LEU A 76 6.36 4.65 10.20
N THR A 77 6.10 5.24 9.03
CA THR A 77 4.75 5.69 8.66
C THR A 77 3.80 4.51 8.49
N CYS A 78 4.26 3.40 7.91
CA CYS A 78 3.49 2.17 7.79
C CYS A 78 3.20 1.51 9.14
N GLU A 79 4.19 1.37 10.03
CA GLU A 79 3.94 0.86 11.40
C GLU A 79 2.94 1.75 12.14
N THR A 80 3.01 3.07 11.96
CA THR A 80 2.14 4.04 12.66
C THR A 80 0.70 4.01 12.15
N LEU A 81 0.48 3.94 10.83
CA LEU A 81 -0.85 4.02 10.23
C LEU A 81 -1.59 2.69 10.17
N PHE A 82 -0.88 1.56 10.18
CA PHE A 82 -1.46 0.24 9.85
C PHE A 82 -1.18 -0.85 10.91
N SER A 83 -0.64 -0.50 12.08
CA SER A 83 -0.42 -1.47 13.18
C SER A 83 -1.70 -2.07 13.77
N ASP A 84 -2.86 -1.51 13.44
CA ASP A 84 -4.20 -1.98 13.78
C ASP A 84 -4.78 -2.99 12.78
N TYR A 85 -4.15 -3.18 11.61
CA TYR A 85 -4.62 -4.12 10.60
C TYR A 85 -4.11 -5.54 10.88
N VAL A 86 -4.99 -6.53 10.70
CA VAL A 86 -4.71 -7.95 11.00
C VAL A 86 -4.41 -8.71 9.71
N TYR A 87 -3.22 -9.30 9.61
CA TYR A 87 -2.80 -10.15 8.49
C TYR A 87 -2.94 -11.65 8.84
N PRO A 88 -3.69 -12.43 8.07
CA PRO A 88 -3.54 -13.88 8.02
C PRO A 88 -2.13 -14.27 7.54
N GLY A 89 -1.25 -14.65 8.47
CA GLY A 89 0.17 -14.94 8.19
C GLY A 89 0.42 -16.34 7.61
N LEU A 90 1.14 -16.43 6.48
CA LEU A 90 1.23 -17.61 5.61
C LEU A 90 2.66 -17.80 5.01
N SER A 91 2.97 -18.97 4.45
CA SER A 91 4.37 -19.43 4.15
C SER A 91 4.63 -19.91 2.70
N LYS A 92 5.92 -20.19 2.36
CA LYS A 92 6.53 -20.38 1.00
C LYS A 92 6.49 -21.82 0.43
N PRO A 93 6.62 -22.12 -0.92
CA PRO A 93 6.91 -21.32 -2.15
C PRO A 93 5.84 -21.55 -3.30
N GLN A 94 5.95 -21.43 -4.65
CA GLN A 94 7.03 -21.32 -5.67
C GLN A 94 6.54 -20.80 -7.08
N LYS A 95 7.34 -19.95 -7.76
CA LYS A 95 7.45 -19.60 -9.23
C LYS A 95 6.21 -19.38 -10.14
N ASP A 96 5.99 -18.13 -10.62
CA ASP A 96 5.77 -17.77 -12.06
C ASP A 96 5.78 -16.23 -12.37
N GLN A 97 5.44 -15.79 -13.60
CA GLN A 97 6.10 -14.69 -14.35
C GLN A 97 5.38 -13.30 -14.52
N THR A 98 5.26 -12.48 -13.47
CA THR A 98 5.11 -10.99 -13.58
C THR A 98 5.89 -10.31 -12.44
N LYS A 99 6.08 -8.98 -12.35
CA LYS A 99 6.81 -8.38 -11.18
C LYS A 99 6.14 -8.76 -9.84
N LEU A 100 4.82 -8.52 -9.75
CA LEU A 100 4.00 -8.88 -8.59
C LEU A 100 3.88 -10.41 -8.46
N ALA A 101 3.64 -11.15 -9.56
CA ALA A 101 3.57 -12.61 -9.49
C ALA A 101 4.92 -13.27 -9.15
N THR A 102 6.07 -12.65 -9.44
CA THR A 102 7.42 -13.14 -9.08
C THR A 102 7.69 -12.93 -7.60
N PHE A 103 7.21 -11.82 -7.02
CA PHE A 103 7.21 -11.60 -5.57
C PHE A 103 6.28 -12.60 -4.85
N ILE A 104 5.03 -12.71 -5.32
CA ILE A 104 4.07 -13.73 -4.86
C ILE A 104 4.58 -15.15 -5.12
N SER A 105 5.49 -15.35 -6.07
CA SER A 105 6.07 -16.66 -6.38
C SER A 105 6.91 -17.24 -5.24
N GLY A 106 7.13 -16.49 -4.16
CA GLY A 106 7.60 -17.00 -2.89
C GLY A 106 6.52 -17.58 -1.97
N ILE A 107 5.25 -17.69 -2.38
CA ILE A 107 4.09 -17.87 -1.48
C ILE A 107 3.18 -19.03 -1.97
N THR A 108 2.80 -19.96 -1.08
CA THR A 108 2.16 -21.27 -1.41
C THR A 108 0.64 -21.24 -1.59
N LEU A 109 0.09 -20.07 -1.89
CA LEU A 109 -1.33 -19.80 -1.74
C LEU A 109 -2.04 -19.76 -3.07
N SER A 110 -3.30 -20.19 -3.08
CA SER A 110 -4.23 -19.86 -4.16
C SER A 110 -4.48 -18.35 -4.22
N ASP A 111 -4.90 -17.86 -5.39
CA ASP A 111 -5.32 -16.47 -5.57
C ASP A 111 -6.56 -16.09 -4.75
N GLY A 112 -7.22 -17.07 -4.11
CA GLY A 112 -8.25 -16.84 -3.09
C GLY A 112 -7.65 -16.50 -1.73
N GLU A 113 -6.82 -17.40 -1.19
CA GLU A 113 -6.18 -17.25 0.13
C GLU A 113 -5.26 -16.02 0.20
N LEU A 114 -4.57 -15.68 -0.91
CA LEU A 114 -3.79 -14.44 -1.02
C LEU A 114 -4.66 -13.19 -0.93
N ALA A 115 -5.81 -13.21 -1.59
CA ALA A 115 -6.72 -12.07 -1.62
C ALA A 115 -7.35 -11.86 -0.24
N GLU A 116 -7.81 -12.94 0.39
CA GLU A 116 -8.29 -12.99 1.78
C GLU A 116 -7.22 -12.47 2.76
N ALA A 117 -5.97 -12.90 2.62
CA ALA A 117 -4.85 -12.46 3.48
C ALA A 117 -4.47 -10.97 3.35
N ILE A 118 -4.89 -10.29 2.27
CA ILE A 118 -4.75 -8.83 2.11
C ILE A 118 -6.12 -8.10 2.10
N GLY A 119 -7.19 -8.78 2.52
CA GLY A 119 -8.57 -8.25 2.60
C GLY A 119 -9.21 -7.85 1.27
N THR A 120 -8.57 -8.15 0.13
CA THR A 120 -9.03 -7.79 -1.21
C THR A 120 -9.85 -8.92 -1.81
N ASN A 121 -10.73 -8.66 -2.78
CA ASN A 121 -11.51 -9.75 -3.38
C ASN A 121 -10.67 -10.53 -4.44
N PRO A 122 -10.85 -11.86 -4.61
CA PRO A 122 -10.02 -12.67 -5.52
C PRO A 122 -10.06 -12.20 -6.99
N THR A 123 -11.14 -11.58 -7.43
CA THR A 123 -11.25 -11.01 -8.79
C THR A 123 -10.38 -9.75 -8.95
N HIS A 124 -10.30 -8.91 -7.92
CA HIS A 124 -9.38 -7.76 -7.89
C HIS A 124 -7.93 -8.26 -7.88
N PHE A 125 -7.58 -9.16 -6.96
CA PHE A 125 -6.24 -9.74 -6.87
C PHE A 125 -5.79 -10.42 -8.17
N SER A 126 -6.64 -11.27 -8.75
CA SER A 126 -6.35 -11.95 -10.02
C SER A 126 -6.19 -10.97 -11.18
N ARG A 127 -6.89 -9.83 -11.18
CA ARG A 127 -6.65 -8.76 -12.15
C ARG A 127 -5.29 -8.10 -11.94
N SER A 128 -4.97 -7.61 -10.74
CA SER A 128 -3.67 -6.96 -10.44
C SER A 128 -2.45 -7.89 -10.62
N LYS A 129 -2.64 -9.21 -10.43
CA LYS A 129 -1.60 -10.24 -10.65
C LYS A 129 -1.34 -10.49 -12.14
N ASN A 130 -2.40 -10.65 -12.94
CA ASN A 130 -2.32 -11.11 -14.33
C ASN A 130 -2.34 -9.98 -15.37
N HIS A 131 -2.85 -8.81 -15.03
CA HIS A 131 -2.81 -7.60 -15.86
C HIS A 131 -1.87 -6.61 -15.20
N MET A 132 -0.84 -6.16 -15.92
CA MET A 132 0.18 -5.28 -15.37
C MET A 132 -0.39 -3.87 -15.09
N ASN A 133 -0.73 -3.62 -13.83
CA ASN A 133 -0.62 -2.31 -13.18
C ASN A 133 -0.50 -2.53 -11.66
N HIS A 134 0.71 -2.36 -11.11
CA HIS A 134 0.92 -2.39 -9.64
C HIS A 134 0.33 -1.17 -8.94
N GLU A 135 -0.13 -0.20 -9.73
CA GLU A 135 -0.78 1.05 -9.32
C GLU A 135 -2.10 0.80 -8.58
N ASP A 136 -2.76 -0.34 -8.84
CA ASP A 136 -4.08 -0.69 -8.29
C ASP A 136 -4.04 -1.23 -6.85
N LEU A 137 -2.88 -1.56 -6.28
CA LEU A 137 -2.78 -2.02 -4.89
C LEU A 137 -2.93 -0.84 -3.92
N PHE A 138 -3.66 -1.03 -2.82
CA PHE A 138 -3.76 -0.04 -1.73
C PHE A 138 -2.52 -0.04 -0.83
N ALA A 139 -2.26 1.08 -0.15
CA ALA A 139 -1.07 1.23 0.70
C ALA A 139 -0.99 0.18 1.82
N PHE A 140 -2.13 -0.24 2.39
CA PHE A 140 -2.17 -1.30 3.41
C PHE A 140 -1.95 -2.70 2.81
N GLU A 141 -2.34 -2.96 1.55
CA GLU A 141 -2.10 -4.24 0.86
C GLU A 141 -0.60 -4.43 0.59
N VAL A 142 0.10 -3.37 0.17
CA VAL A 142 1.56 -3.38 0.00
C VAL A 142 2.27 -3.57 1.35
N TYR A 143 1.76 -2.97 2.43
CA TYR A 143 2.28 -3.19 3.78
C TYR A 143 2.04 -4.63 4.28
N ALA A 144 0.85 -5.20 4.03
CA ALA A 144 0.52 -6.59 4.32
C ALA A 144 1.50 -7.55 3.62
N LEU A 145 1.70 -7.36 2.31
CA LEU A 145 2.62 -8.14 1.50
C LEU A 145 4.06 -8.06 2.03
N ALA A 146 4.50 -6.89 2.53
CA ALA A 146 5.82 -6.72 3.12
C ALA A 146 5.96 -7.52 4.44
N LYS A 147 4.97 -7.41 5.35
CA LYS A 147 4.94 -8.15 6.62
C LYS A 147 4.90 -9.66 6.43
N ILE A 148 3.99 -10.17 5.59
CA ILE A 148 3.85 -11.60 5.28
C ILE A 148 5.15 -12.17 4.68
N SER A 149 5.84 -11.38 3.86
CA SER A 149 7.09 -11.77 3.20
C SER A 149 8.35 -11.59 4.07
N ASN A 150 8.21 -11.05 5.29
CA ASN A 150 9.33 -10.63 6.15
C ASN A 150 10.36 -9.77 5.39
N VAL A 151 9.89 -8.69 4.77
CA VAL A 151 10.71 -7.64 4.14
C VAL A 151 10.27 -6.27 4.65
N LYS A 152 11.12 -5.25 4.54
CA LYS A 152 10.72 -3.89 4.95
C LYS A 152 9.67 -3.32 4.00
N PRO A 153 8.63 -2.63 4.51
CA PRO A 153 7.68 -1.88 3.69
C PRO A 153 8.38 -0.98 2.67
N SER A 154 9.37 -0.21 3.09
CA SER A 154 10.18 0.67 2.26
C SER A 154 10.83 -0.05 1.08
N GLN A 155 11.36 -1.26 1.26
CA GLN A 155 11.94 -2.06 0.17
C GLN A 155 10.87 -2.43 -0.85
N LEU A 156 9.69 -2.88 -0.41
CA LEU A 156 8.62 -3.32 -1.30
C LEU A 156 7.94 -2.14 -2.04
N PHE A 157 7.72 -1.01 -1.36
CA PHE A 157 7.25 0.22 -1.99
C PHE A 157 8.27 0.76 -3.02
N ASN A 158 9.57 0.75 -2.72
CA ASN A 158 10.61 1.12 -3.69
C ASN A 158 10.61 0.17 -4.91
N TYR A 159 10.38 -1.14 -4.73
CA TYR A 159 10.35 -2.13 -5.82
C TYR A 159 9.13 -2.02 -6.74
N PHE A 160 7.95 -1.70 -6.19
CA PHE A 160 6.72 -1.55 -6.97
C PHE A 160 6.58 -0.17 -7.65
N TYR A 161 7.06 0.91 -7.00
CA TYR A 161 6.75 2.29 -7.42
C TYR A 161 7.97 3.19 -7.67
N GLY A 162 9.19 2.65 -7.58
CA GLY A 162 10.42 3.34 -7.95
C GLY A 162 11.46 2.38 -8.50
N ASP A 163 12.72 2.83 -8.45
CA ASP A 163 13.88 2.13 -8.99
C ASP A 163 14.48 1.09 -8.02
N GLY A 164 13.68 0.56 -7.10
CA GLY A 164 14.14 -0.42 -6.10
C GLY A 164 14.43 -1.79 -6.71
N GLU A 165 15.52 -2.40 -6.27
CA GLU A 165 15.82 -3.81 -6.56
C GLU A 165 14.78 -4.75 -5.90
N GLN A 166 14.69 -5.99 -6.40
CA GLN A 166 13.77 -6.98 -5.85
C GLN A 166 14.18 -7.39 -4.42
N PRO A 167 13.29 -7.24 -3.41
CA PRO A 167 13.63 -7.62 -2.05
C PRO A 167 13.78 -9.14 -1.90
N LEU A 168 14.80 -9.56 -1.14
CA LEU A 168 15.02 -10.96 -0.78
C LEU A 168 14.04 -11.36 0.33
N VAL A 169 13.08 -12.22 0.01
CA VAL A 169 12.00 -12.66 0.91
C VAL A 169 12.54 -13.54 2.04
N GLY A 170 12.48 -13.05 3.28
CA GLY A 170 12.86 -13.80 4.49
C GLY A 170 14.36 -14.07 4.63
N VAL A 171 15.13 -12.98 4.74
CA VAL A 171 16.53 -12.92 5.22
C VAL A 171 16.58 -11.97 6.40
#